data_AF-A0A9P0NRS1-F1
#
_entry.id   AF-A0A9P0NRS1-F1
#
_cell.length_a   1.000
_cell.length_b   1.000
_cell.length_c   1.000
_cell.angle_alpha   90.00
_cell.angle_beta   90.00
_cell.angle_gamma   90.00
#
_symmetry.space_group_name_H-M   'P 1'
#
loop_
_entity.id
_entity.type
_entity.pdbx_description
1 polymer ?
#
loop_
_entity_poly.entity_id
_entity_poly.type
_entity_poly.pdbx_seq_one_letter_code
_entity_poly.pdbx_strand_id
1 'polypeptide(L)'
;MFNKPIISSYLKSKRLEWAGHIWRSDGIAKDIFIGRLNGKRPRGRPRQRWEDRVKTDLTEVSEELIRIEDSEDRDRWKDVVEAAKVLNGL
;
A
#
# COMPACT_ATOMS: atom_id res chain seq x y z
N MET A 1 -13.47 -9.45 -25.94
CA MET A 1 -12.85 -8.21 -25.42
C MET A 1 -12.20 -8.54 -24.10
N PHE A 2 -10.86 -8.57 -24.03
CA PHE A 2 -10.17 -8.93 -22.79
C PHE A 2 -10.23 -7.76 -21.81
N ASN A 3 -11.03 -7.93 -20.77
CA ASN A 3 -11.16 -7.04 -19.61
C ASN A 3 -9.90 -7.16 -18.73
N LYS A 4 -8.72 -6.80 -19.26
CA LYS A 4 -7.47 -6.81 -18.50
C LYS A 4 -7.49 -5.59 -17.57
N PRO A 5 -7.31 -5.75 -16.24
CA PRO A 5 -7.09 -4.60 -15.38
C PRO A 5 -5.90 -3.80 -15.91
N ILE A 6 -6.03 -2.47 -15.88
CA ILE A 6 -4.93 -1.58 -16.23
C ILE A 6 -3.74 -1.98 -15.35
N ILE A 7 -2.55 -2.18 -15.92
CA ILE A 7 -1.36 -2.65 -15.19
C ILE A 7 -1.13 -1.82 -13.91
N SER A 8 -1.44 -0.52 -13.96
CA SER A 8 -1.39 0.39 -12.81
C SER A 8 -2.31 -0.05 -11.65
N SER A 9 -3.57 -0.39 -11.92
CA SER A 9 -4.53 -0.83 -10.89
C SER A 9 -4.11 -2.17 -10.28
N TYR A 10 -3.61 -3.08 -11.12
CA TYR A 10 -3.04 -4.35 -10.64
C TYR A 10 -1.85 -4.12 -9.70
N LEU A 11 -0.87 -3.29 -10.11
CA LEU A 11 0.29 -2.97 -9.29
C LEU A 11 -0.08 -2.26 -7.98
N LYS A 12 -1.09 -1.38 -8.02
CA LYS A 12 -1.64 -0.72 -6.84
C LYS A 12 -2.22 -1.75 -5.86
N SER A 13 -3.10 -2.63 -6.35
CA SER A 13 -3.70 -3.67 -5.52
C SER A 13 -2.66 -4.57 -4.85
N LYS A 14 -1.62 -4.99 -5.59
CA LYS A 14 -0.54 -5.83 -5.03
C LYS A 14 0.30 -5.10 -4.01
N ARG A 15 0.47 -3.78 -4.14
CA ARG A 15 1.14 -2.97 -3.14
C ARG A 15 0.36 -2.90 -1.83
N LEU A 16 -0.96 -2.70 -1.92
CA LEU A 16 -1.85 -2.68 -0.76
C LEU A 16 -1.99 -4.07 -0.11
N GLU A 17 -2.09 -5.13 -0.91
CA GLU A 17 -2.10 -6.51 -0.42
C GLU A 17 -0.85 -6.80 0.42
N TRP A 18 0.33 -6.45 -0.09
CA TRP A 18 1.59 -6.65 0.64
C TRP A 18 1.72 -5.71 1.85
N ALA A 19 1.20 -4.49 1.79
CA ALA A 19 1.21 -3.57 2.93
C ALA A 19 0.39 -4.09 4.11
N GLY A 20 -0.81 -4.60 3.86
CA GLY A 20 -1.59 -5.23 4.92
C GLY A 20 -0.93 -6.51 5.45
N HIS A 21 -0.24 -7.27 4.58
CA HIS A 21 0.54 -8.41 5.04
C HIS A 21 1.69 -8.01 5.97
N ILE A 22 2.50 -7.00 5.60
CA ILE A 22 3.59 -6.49 6.45
C ILE A 22 3.03 -6.06 7.81
N TRP A 23 1.96 -5.27 7.81
CA TRP A 23 1.35 -4.77 9.05
C TRP A 23 0.87 -5.90 9.97
N ARG A 24 0.27 -6.96 9.42
CA ARG A 24 -0.20 -8.11 10.20
C ARG A 24 0.88 -9.14 10.51
N SER A 25 2.06 -9.05 9.89
CA SER A 25 3.14 -10.01 10.07
C SER A 25 3.88 -9.75 11.38
N ASP A 26 4.21 -10.81 12.11
CA ASP A 26 5.15 -10.73 13.23
C ASP A 26 6.55 -11.08 12.73
N GLY A 27 7.37 -10.05 12.50
CA GLY A 27 8.76 -10.24 12.08
C GLY A 27 9.46 -8.99 11.58
N ILE A 28 10.70 -9.19 11.14
CA ILE A 28 11.64 -8.12 10.80
C ILE A 28 11.11 -7.13 9.76
N ALA A 29 10.21 -7.55 8.87
CA ALA A 29 9.59 -6.69 7.87
C ALA A 29 8.73 -5.60 8.53
N LYS A 30 7.89 -5.97 9.52
CA LYS A 30 7.09 -5.04 10.32
C LYS A 30 7.99 -4.16 11.19
N ASP A 31 9.02 -4.76 11.80
CA ASP A 31 9.97 -4.01 12.64
C ASP A 31 10.73 -2.95 11.86
N ILE A 32 11.20 -3.25 10.64
CA ILE A 32 11.86 -2.28 9.76
C ILE A 32 10.87 -1.24 9.25
N PHE A 33 9.62 -1.64 8.99
CA PHE A 33 8.59 -0.74 8.51
C PHE A 33 8.19 0.31 9.56
N ILE A 34 7.96 -0.13 10.80
CA ILE A 34 7.60 0.73 11.94
C ILE A 34 8.84 1.45 12.49
N GLY A 35 9.96 0.75 12.56
CA GLY A 35 11.24 1.20 13.07
C GLY A 35 11.79 2.34 12.21
N ARG A 36 11.50 3.58 12.61
CA ARG A 36 12.09 4.77 12.00
C ARG A 36 13.61 4.74 12.22
N LEU A 37 14.34 4.24 11.23
CA LEU A 37 15.81 4.26 11.26
C LEU A 37 16.28 5.72 11.31
N ASN A 38 16.91 6.07 12.43
CA ASN A 38 17.51 7.38 12.64
C ASN A 38 18.74 7.54 11.73
N GLY A 39 18.82 8.66 11.00
CA GLY A 39 19.94 8.95 10.10
C GLY A 39 19.52 9.77 8.88
N LYS A 40 20.50 10.45 8.27
CA LYS A 40 20.29 11.18 7.02
C LYS A 40 20.50 10.25 5.84
N ARG A 41 19.54 10.19 4.92
CA ARG A 41 19.71 9.40 3.69
C ARG A 41 20.79 10.02 2.79
N PRO A 42 21.63 9.19 2.15
CA PRO A 42 22.64 9.67 1.23
C PRO A 42 21.98 10.36 0.02
N ARG A 43 22.72 11.30 -0.59
CA ARG A 43 22.30 11.95 -1.83
C ARG A 43 22.27 10.91 -2.95
N GLY A 44 21.25 10.95 -3.81
CA GLY A 44 21.13 10.10 -5.00
C GLY A 44 19.97 9.10 -4.96
N ARG A 45 19.58 8.58 -3.78
CA ARG A 45 18.39 7.72 -3.69
C ARG A 45 17.11 8.56 -3.86
N PRO A 46 16.08 8.08 -4.58
CA PRO A 46 14.77 8.72 -4.60
C PRO A 46 14.30 9.04 -3.19
N ARG A 47 13.81 10.27 -2.99
CA ARG A 47 13.36 10.74 -1.67
C ARG A 47 12.13 9.99 -1.18
N GLN A 48 11.30 9.57 -2.14
CA GLN A 48 10.07 8.84 -1.89
C GLN A 48 10.31 7.46 -1.31
N ARG A 49 9.62 7.18 -0.20
CA ARG A 49 9.56 5.87 0.43
C ARG A 49 8.47 5.02 -0.23
N TRP A 50 8.62 3.72 -0.08
CA TRP A 50 7.55 2.78 -0.43
C TRP A 50 6.28 3.07 0.41
N GLU A 51 6.43 3.37 1.71
CA GLU A 51 5.32 3.79 2.59
C GLU A 51 4.59 5.03 2.04
N ASP A 52 5.30 6.03 1.54
CA ASP A 52 4.68 7.23 0.95
C ASP A 52 3.79 6.85 -0.23
N ARG A 53 4.25 5.88 -1.06
CA ARG A 53 3.46 5.37 -2.18
C ARG A 53 2.25 4.57 -1.74
N VAL A 54 2.34 3.78 -0.67
CA VAL A 54 1.18 3.09 -0.09
C VAL A 54 0.14 4.09 0.41
N LYS A 55 0.56 5.16 1.08
CA LYS A 55 -0.35 6.23 1.52
C LYS A 55 -1.05 6.90 0.35
N THR A 56 -0.31 7.21 -0.72
CA THR A 56 -0.92 7.75 -1.95
C THR A 56 -1.94 6.77 -2.54
N ASP A 57 -1.60 5.49 -2.65
CA ASP A 57 -2.54 4.49 -3.18
C ASP A 57 -3.83 4.40 -2.35
N LEU A 58 -3.73 4.44 -1.02
CA LEU A 58 -4.90 4.42 -0.13
C LEU A 58 -5.80 5.63 -0.35
N THR A 59 -5.20 6.83 -0.47
CA THR A 59 -5.94 8.07 -0.77
C THR A 59 -6.59 8.04 -2.16
N GLU A 60 -5.97 7.38 -3.14
CA GLU A 60 -6.54 7.25 -4.49
C GLU A 60 -7.66 6.20 -4.57
N VAL A 61 -7.71 5.24 -3.64
CA VAL A 61 -8.71 4.15 -3.64
C VAL A 61 -9.98 4.54 -2.89
N SER A 62 -9.89 5.43 -1.91
CA SER A 62 -11.00 5.79 -1.04
C SER A 62 -10.95 7.26 -0.61
N GLU A 63 -12.12 7.91 -0.61
CA GLU A 63 -12.31 9.23 0.02
C GLU A 63 -12.28 9.15 1.56
N GLU A 64 -12.63 7.98 2.11
CA GLU A 64 -12.44 7.70 3.53
C GLU A 64 -10.94 7.64 3.86
N LEU A 65 -10.56 8.18 5.02
CA LEU A 65 -9.19 8.14 5.52
C LEU A 65 -8.80 6.73 6.00
N ILE A 66 -8.51 5.84 5.05
CA ILE A 66 -7.99 4.50 5.31
C ILE A 66 -6.49 4.57 5.56
N ARG A 67 -6.03 3.92 6.62
CA ARG A 67 -4.62 3.77 6.98
C ARG A 67 -4.20 2.30 6.89
N ILE A 68 -2.90 2.06 6.96
CA ILE A 68 -2.35 0.70 6.88
C ILE A 68 -2.76 -0.12 8.12
N GLU A 69 -2.93 0.56 9.25
CA GLU A 69 -3.41 0.01 10.51
C GLU A 69 -4.79 -0.65 10.38
N ASP A 70 -5.66 -0.13 9.49
CA ASP A 70 -6.99 -0.70 9.22
C ASP A 70 -6.90 -2.09 8.59
N SER A 71 -5.70 -2.52 8.17
CA SER A 71 -5.47 -3.87 7.67
C SER A 71 -5.62 -4.97 8.72
N GLU A 72 -5.65 -4.64 10.03
CA GLU A 72 -5.98 -5.63 11.06
C GLU A 72 -7.37 -6.26 10.83
N ASP A 73 -8.33 -5.46 10.34
CA ASP A 73 -9.58 -5.97 9.80
C ASP A 73 -9.34 -6.52 8.38
N ARG A 74 -9.28 -7.86 8.29
CA ARG A 74 -8.99 -8.56 7.03
C ARG A 74 -10.08 -8.38 5.99
N ASP A 75 -11.34 -8.32 6.39
CA ASP A 75 -12.46 -8.20 5.47
C ASP A 75 -12.51 -6.79 4.90
N ARG A 76 -12.41 -5.79 5.77
CA ARG A 76 -12.27 -4.39 5.34
C ARG A 76 -11.06 -4.19 4.43
N TRP A 77 -9.91 -4.78 4.76
CA TRP A 77 -8.71 -4.66 3.92
C TRP A 77 -8.85 -5.34 2.57
N LYS A 78 -9.55 -6.48 2.53
CA LYS A 78 -9.84 -7.18 1.27
C LYS A 78 -10.68 -6.30 0.35
N ASP A 79 -11.68 -5.61 0.88
CA ASP A 79 -12.50 -4.68 0.10
C ASP A 79 -11.67 -3.53 -0.49
N VAL A 80 -10.72 -2.99 0.27
CA VAL A 80 -9.78 -1.96 -0.21
C VAL A 80 -8.90 -2.50 -1.34
N VAL A 81 -8.35 -3.71 -1.19
CA VAL A 81 -7.50 -4.33 -2.21
C VAL A 81 -8.28 -4.62 -3.49
N GLU A 82 -9.52 -5.09 -3.37
CA GLU A 82 -10.40 -5.33 -4.54
C GLU A 82 -10.82 -4.02 -5.21
N ALA A 83 -11.18 -2.99 -4.45
CA ALA A 83 -11.47 -1.66 -4.98
C ALA A 83 -10.28 -1.13 -5.80
N ALA A 84 -9.05 -1.31 -5.30
CA ALA A 84 -7.83 -0.91 -6.00
C ALA A 84 -7.58 -1.65 -7.33
N LYS A 85 -8.06 -2.88 -7.49
CA LYS A 85 -7.97 -3.64 -8.76
C LYS A 85 -8.90 -3.07 -9.83
N VAL A 86 -10.07 -2.61 -9.41
CA VAL A 86 -11.17 -2.16 -10.27
C VAL A 86 -11.09 -0.66 -10.57
N LEU A 87 -10.36 0.11 -9.76
CA LEU A 87 -10.14 1.53 -9.97
C LEU A 87 -9.39 1.77 -11.29
N ASN A 88 -10.15 2.03 -12.35
CA ASN A 88 -9.63 2.53 -13.62
C ASN A 88 -9.27 4.00 -13.40
N GLY A 89 -8.03 4.36 -13.71
CA GLY A 89 -7.50 5.71 -13.44
C GLY A 89 -8.43 6.81 -13.96
N LEU A 90 -8.59 7.86 -13.15
CA LEU A 90 -9.09 9.16 -13.59
C LEU A 90 -8.30 9.70 -14.79
#